data_AF-A0A662GEN4-F1
#
_entry.id   AF-A0A662GEN4-F1
#
_cell.length_a   1.000
_cell.length_b   1.000
_cell.length_c   1.000
_cell.angle_alpha   90.00
_cell.angle_beta   90.00
_cell.angle_gamma   90.00
#
_symmetry.space_group_name_H-M   'P 1'
#
loop_
_entity.id
_entity.type
_entity.pdbx_description
1 polymer ?
#
loop_
_entity_poly.entity_id
_entity_poly.type
_entity_poly.pdbx_seq_one_letter_code
_entity_poly.pdbx_strand_id
1 'polypeptide(L)'
;MNKELLIIILVCGVILLSVFGLFLFVNEKQKVSEEVTPQKLKQEYLKFKEKYLRKRNQGYDLREATLWIKKARKEYFAGNYEKAKEYLEKAFSALEEVEKMDFSPPEIPEKYWEITEKPNTYIEKIPTVRDFVPIGVTYYLDENNILRYIPGYPWQQSCFIFVAIGKSKEGDTLFYQGRLPFEGGFAPRININGKYLRKVPVFKGGMYYYEKGIEGYPYPTVLVKGTKGYKEILSYDEKNQIWYHAIIPPDENGLKIKIVAKALGVPFWMGPQEGPYIIHGAYSGIKDVDAWGGFWVVGKFEGTVKFPYKEEKEFSGYFIFDRATHLAYYAQQKYQGGYYREIICPARGGVVEFSCLVIFDDNFIITLCDSKNPTPVNFPKFQHQGRINYIFNESYVFNNFVLKSFGEKLQPSSFELKGDFEQGSVDLKGRVIEYWPPKGWGRVKGTWWDPKGKRTWGRAFILWEGEIKFKGKTIKVKEAIGIGEFTRFKGS
;
A
#
# COMPACT_ATOMS: atom_id res chain seq x y z
N MET A 1 -41.85 52.43 -63.49
CA MET A 1 -41.86 51.31 -62.52
C MET A 1 -43.19 51.36 -61.79
N ASN A 2 -44.00 50.30 -61.87
CA ASN A 2 -45.38 50.30 -61.35
C ASN A 2 -45.37 50.44 -59.81
N LYS A 3 -46.10 51.41 -59.23
CA LYS A 3 -46.11 51.68 -57.78
C LYS A 3 -46.53 50.45 -56.98
N GLU A 4 -47.41 49.62 -57.52
CA GLU A 4 -47.82 48.35 -56.90
C GLU A 4 -46.68 47.34 -56.83
N LEU A 5 -45.85 47.26 -57.86
CA LEU A 5 -44.70 46.36 -57.90
C LEU A 5 -43.64 46.75 -56.86
N LEU A 6 -43.48 48.05 -56.63
CA LEU A 6 -42.53 48.60 -55.66
C LEU A 6 -42.96 48.31 -54.21
N ILE A 7 -44.27 48.38 -53.94
CA ILE A 7 -44.85 48.01 -52.64
C ILE A 7 -44.72 46.50 -52.40
N ILE A 8 -44.96 45.66 -53.41
CA ILE A 8 -44.81 44.21 -53.30
C ILE A 8 -43.36 43.83 -52.97
N ILE A 9 -42.37 44.44 -53.64
CA ILE A 9 -40.95 44.16 -53.37
C ILE A 9 -40.57 44.57 -51.94
N LEU A 10 -41.09 45.70 -51.44
CA LEU A 10 -40.83 46.18 -50.09
C LEU A 10 -41.46 45.28 -49.04
N VAL A 11 -42.70 44.83 -49.25
CA VAL A 11 -43.40 43.90 -48.36
C VAL A 11 -42.71 42.52 -48.35
N CYS A 12 -42.32 42.00 -49.51
CA CYS A 12 -41.57 40.74 -49.60
C CYS A 12 -40.19 40.84 -48.93
N GLY A 13 -39.50 41.98 -49.04
CA GLY A 13 -38.23 42.22 -48.38
C GLY A 13 -38.33 42.24 -46.85
N VAL A 14 -39.37 42.88 -46.30
CA VAL A 14 -39.62 42.92 -44.85
C VAL A 14 -40.01 41.54 -44.30
N ILE A 15 -40.78 40.75 -45.07
CA ILE A 15 -41.14 39.37 -44.70
C ILE A 15 -39.90 38.46 -44.72
N LEU A 16 -39.03 38.60 -45.72
CA LEU A 16 -37.79 37.81 -45.78
C LEU A 16 -36.84 38.13 -44.63
N LEU A 17 -36.71 39.41 -44.26
CA LEU A 17 -35.89 39.83 -43.12
C LEU A 17 -36.46 39.35 -41.78
N SER A 18 -37.79 39.33 -41.60
CA SER A 18 -38.42 38.83 -40.38
C SER A 18 -38.34 37.30 -40.28
N VAL A 19 -38.49 36.57 -41.39
CA VAL A 19 -38.28 35.11 -41.44
C VAL A 19 -36.82 34.75 -41.18
N PHE A 20 -35.86 35.52 -41.71
CA PHE A 20 -34.44 35.30 -41.46
C PHE A 20 -34.05 35.62 -40.00
N GLY A 21 -34.61 36.70 -39.43
CA GLY A 21 -34.46 37.03 -38.01
C GLY A 21 -35.06 35.95 -37.09
N LEU A 22 -36.23 35.41 -37.45
CA LEU A 22 -36.85 34.30 -36.74
C LEU A 22 -36.02 33.01 -36.86
N PHE A 23 -35.46 32.73 -38.04
CA PHE A 23 -34.58 31.59 -38.27
C PHE A 23 -33.29 31.67 -37.45
N LEU A 24 -32.67 32.84 -37.36
CA LEU A 24 -31.49 33.07 -36.51
C LEU A 24 -31.84 32.94 -35.02
N PHE A 25 -32.97 33.50 -34.58
CA PHE A 25 -33.43 33.41 -33.18
C PHE A 25 -33.81 31.98 -32.78
N VAL A 26 -34.41 31.20 -33.69
CA VAL A 26 -34.72 29.78 -33.50
C VAL A 26 -33.44 28.93 -33.47
N ASN A 27 -32.45 29.22 -34.32
CA ASN A 27 -31.14 28.55 -34.28
C ASN A 27 -30.33 28.88 -33.02
N GLU A 28 -30.42 30.11 -32.51
CA GLU A 28 -29.80 30.50 -31.24
C GLU A 28 -30.47 29.81 -30.04
N LYS A 29 -31.81 29.70 -30.03
CA LYS A 29 -32.52 28.91 -29.01
C LYS A 29 -32.28 27.41 -29.14
N GLN A 30 -32.11 26.87 -30.35
CA GLN A 30 -31.75 25.46 -30.56
C GLN A 30 -30.33 25.12 -30.11
N LYS A 31 -29.43 26.11 -30.00
CA LYS A 31 -28.10 25.93 -29.36
C LYS A 31 -28.15 25.90 -27.83
N VAL A 32 -29.28 26.23 -27.19
CA VAL A 32 -29.36 26.48 -25.73
C VAL A 32 -30.15 25.41 -24.93
N SER A 33 -30.65 24.33 -25.56
CA SER A 33 -31.15 23.19 -24.77
C SER A 33 -30.87 21.85 -25.44
N GLU A 34 -29.60 21.44 -25.46
CA GLU A 34 -29.33 20.01 -25.49
C GLU A 34 -29.78 19.43 -24.14
N GLU A 35 -30.91 18.72 -24.16
CA GLU A 35 -31.46 18.03 -22.99
C GLU A 35 -30.38 17.16 -22.34
N VAL A 36 -30.04 17.48 -21.09
CA VAL A 36 -28.96 16.83 -20.35
C VAL A 36 -29.47 15.48 -19.86
N THR A 37 -29.29 14.46 -20.69
CA THR A 37 -29.68 13.09 -20.33
C THR A 37 -28.60 12.40 -19.49
N PRO A 38 -28.99 11.50 -18.56
CA PRO A 38 -28.02 10.73 -17.76
C PRO A 38 -27.05 9.92 -18.63
N GLN A 39 -27.51 9.44 -19.80
CA GLN A 39 -26.67 8.70 -20.75
C GLN A 39 -25.59 9.57 -21.39
N LYS A 40 -25.92 10.81 -21.80
CA LYS A 40 -24.93 11.76 -22.35
C LYS A 40 -23.90 12.15 -21.29
N LEU A 41 -24.36 12.51 -20.09
CA LEU A 41 -23.47 12.79 -18.95
C LEU A 41 -22.52 11.62 -18.65
N LYS A 42 -23.03 10.38 -18.66
CA LYS A 42 -22.21 9.18 -18.44
C LYS A 42 -21.10 9.05 -19.48
N GLN A 43 -21.36 9.38 -20.76
CA GLN A 43 -20.32 9.41 -21.78
C GLN A 43 -19.29 10.52 -21.54
N GLU A 44 -19.73 11.70 -21.13
CA GLU A 44 -18.81 12.80 -20.78
C GLU A 44 -17.94 12.46 -19.56
N TYR A 45 -18.48 11.77 -18.56
CA TYR A 45 -17.68 11.25 -17.44
C TYR A 45 -16.60 10.27 -17.91
N LEU A 46 -16.87 9.45 -18.94
CA LEU A 46 -15.87 8.55 -19.51
C LEU A 46 -14.78 9.34 -20.24
N LYS A 47 -15.15 10.36 -21.03
CA LYS A 47 -14.20 11.27 -21.69
C LYS A 47 -13.33 12.01 -20.67
N PHE A 48 -13.94 12.52 -19.61
CA PHE A 48 -13.23 13.16 -18.50
C PHE A 48 -12.25 12.18 -17.88
N LYS A 49 -12.69 10.96 -17.56
CA LYS A 49 -11.83 9.93 -16.97
C LYS A 49 -10.63 9.62 -17.85
N GLU A 50 -10.81 9.52 -19.16
CA GLU A 50 -9.72 9.28 -20.09
C GLU A 50 -8.71 10.44 -20.10
N LYS A 51 -9.18 11.69 -20.22
CA LYS A 51 -8.34 12.89 -20.21
C LYS A 51 -7.63 13.09 -18.86
N TYR A 52 -8.36 12.87 -17.77
CA TYR A 52 -7.85 12.91 -16.39
C TYR A 52 -6.74 11.88 -16.19
N LEU A 53 -6.95 10.62 -16.61
CA LEU A 53 -5.92 9.58 -16.52
C LEU A 53 -4.72 9.98 -17.37
N ARG A 54 -4.91 10.43 -18.61
CA ARG A 54 -3.81 10.88 -19.46
C ARG A 54 -2.97 11.99 -18.81
N LYS A 55 -3.58 13.04 -18.26
CA LYS A 55 -2.86 14.12 -17.59
C LYS A 55 -2.24 13.69 -16.27
N ARG A 56 -2.90 12.83 -15.50
CA ARG A 56 -2.34 12.25 -14.28
C ARG A 56 -1.04 11.51 -14.60
N ASN A 57 -1.05 10.73 -15.68
CA ASN A 57 0.09 9.96 -16.16
C ASN A 57 1.25 10.84 -16.65
N GLN A 58 0.95 12.08 -17.03
CA GLN A 58 1.92 13.07 -17.47
C GLN A 58 2.41 13.98 -16.34
N GLY A 59 2.00 13.71 -15.09
CA GLY A 59 2.48 14.44 -13.90
C GLY A 59 1.82 15.80 -13.65
N TYR A 60 0.64 16.06 -14.23
CA TYR A 60 -0.09 17.32 -13.98
C TYR A 60 -0.76 17.33 -12.59
N ASP A 61 -0.84 18.50 -11.95
CA ASP A 61 -1.57 18.69 -10.69
C ASP A 61 -3.09 18.69 -10.89
N LEU A 62 -3.72 17.55 -10.63
CA LEU A 62 -5.16 17.38 -10.85
C LEU A 62 -6.03 17.62 -9.60
N ARG A 63 -5.52 18.29 -8.57
CA ARG A 63 -6.27 18.51 -7.31
C ARG A 63 -7.61 19.21 -7.53
N GLU A 64 -7.62 20.27 -8.32
CA GLU A 64 -8.82 21.05 -8.61
C GLU A 64 -9.82 20.27 -9.48
N ALA A 65 -9.36 19.64 -10.56
CA ALA A 65 -10.17 18.74 -11.37
C ALA A 65 -10.79 17.60 -10.53
N THR A 66 -10.05 17.07 -9.54
CA THR A 66 -10.52 16.04 -8.61
C THR A 66 -11.61 16.56 -7.66
N LEU A 67 -11.54 17.81 -7.24
CA LEU A 67 -12.57 18.44 -6.41
C LEU A 67 -13.87 18.59 -7.19
N TRP A 68 -13.79 19.15 -8.40
CA TRP A 68 -14.96 19.41 -9.24
C TRP A 68 -15.64 18.11 -9.68
N ILE A 69 -14.89 17.07 -10.07
CA ILE A 69 -15.49 15.79 -10.47
C ILE A 69 -16.20 15.08 -9.30
N LYS A 70 -15.76 15.27 -8.06
CA LYS A 70 -16.48 14.74 -6.87
C LYS A 70 -17.81 15.44 -6.66
N LYS A 71 -17.85 16.77 -6.81
CA LYS A 71 -19.08 17.56 -6.73
C LYS A 71 -20.05 17.15 -7.86
N ALA A 72 -19.54 17.01 -9.09
CA ALA A 72 -20.30 16.56 -10.24
C ALA A 72 -20.98 15.20 -9.99
N ARG A 73 -20.21 14.20 -9.53
CA ARG A 73 -20.75 12.86 -9.24
C ARG A 73 -21.80 12.88 -8.14
N LYS A 74 -21.65 13.72 -7.13
CA LYS A 74 -22.63 13.87 -6.05
C LYS A 74 -23.98 14.33 -6.58
N GLU A 75 -23.99 15.37 -7.41
CA GLU A 75 -25.22 15.91 -8.02
C GLU A 75 -25.82 14.91 -9.02
N TYR A 76 -24.99 14.20 -9.79
CA TYR A 76 -25.46 13.15 -10.71
C TYR A 76 -26.25 12.05 -9.99
N PHE A 77 -25.74 11.56 -8.85
CA PHE A 77 -26.44 10.55 -8.05
C PHE A 77 -27.66 11.10 -7.28
N ALA A 78 -27.72 12.42 -7.08
CA ALA A 78 -28.88 13.10 -6.51
C ALA A 78 -29.98 13.40 -7.56
N GLY A 79 -29.77 13.02 -8.83
CA GLY A 79 -30.70 13.29 -9.93
C GLY A 79 -30.64 14.72 -10.47
N ASN A 80 -29.69 15.53 -10.01
CA ASN A 80 -29.52 16.93 -10.42
C ASN A 80 -28.55 17.03 -11.60
N TYR A 81 -29.03 16.62 -12.78
CA TYR A 81 -28.19 16.41 -13.97
C TYR A 81 -27.60 17.71 -14.54
N GLU A 82 -28.35 18.81 -14.53
CA GLU A 82 -27.85 20.12 -14.97
C GLU A 82 -26.66 20.58 -14.12
N LYS A 83 -26.80 20.49 -12.79
CA LYS A 83 -25.72 20.87 -11.88
C LYS A 83 -24.54 19.90 -11.92
N ALA A 84 -24.81 18.62 -12.22
CA ALA A 84 -23.76 17.64 -12.47
C ALA A 84 -22.94 18.00 -13.72
N LYS A 85 -23.60 18.48 -14.80
CA LYS A 85 -22.95 18.96 -16.01
C LYS A 85 -22.10 20.19 -15.74
N GLU A 86 -22.65 21.19 -15.04
CA GLU A 86 -21.92 22.41 -14.66
C GLU A 86 -20.62 22.09 -13.90
N TYR A 87 -20.67 21.19 -12.92
CA TYR A 87 -19.48 20.77 -12.18
C TYR A 87 -18.53 19.91 -13.02
N LEU A 88 -19.04 19.13 -13.97
CA LEU A 88 -18.21 18.35 -14.89
C LEU A 88 -17.44 19.27 -15.85
N GLU A 89 -18.08 20.33 -16.36
CA GLU A 89 -17.45 21.37 -17.17
C GLU A 89 -16.35 22.10 -16.39
N LYS A 90 -16.60 22.47 -15.13
CA LYS A 90 -15.55 23.02 -14.24
C LYS A 90 -14.39 22.06 -14.04
N ALA A 91 -14.67 20.75 -13.97
CA ALA A 91 -13.62 19.74 -13.88
C ALA A 91 -12.79 19.68 -15.19
N PHE A 92 -13.43 19.81 -16.35
CA PHE A 92 -12.74 19.87 -17.65
C PHE A 92 -11.90 21.14 -17.80
N SER A 93 -12.40 22.32 -17.39
CA SER A 93 -11.63 23.58 -17.39
C SER A 93 -10.38 23.45 -16.52
N ALA A 94 -10.55 22.94 -15.30
CA ALA A 94 -9.42 22.68 -14.40
C ALA A 94 -8.44 21.63 -14.96
N LEU A 95 -8.90 20.70 -15.82
CA LEU A 95 -8.02 19.79 -16.56
C LEU A 95 -7.31 20.47 -17.73
N GLU A 96 -7.82 21.55 -18.28
CA GLU A 96 -7.22 22.26 -19.42
C GLU A 96 -6.17 23.28 -18.95
N GLU A 97 -6.54 24.07 -17.96
CA GLU A 97 -5.74 25.16 -17.38
C GLU A 97 -4.59 24.69 -16.49
N VAL A 98 -4.53 23.40 -16.15
CA VAL A 98 -3.46 22.85 -15.32
C VAL A 98 -2.10 22.96 -16.03
N GLU A 99 -1.19 23.70 -15.40
CA GLU A 99 0.21 23.77 -15.79
C GLU A 99 0.89 22.41 -15.58
N LYS A 100 1.72 22.03 -16.55
CA LYS A 100 2.57 20.86 -16.39
C LYS A 100 3.59 21.24 -15.32
N MET A 101 3.56 20.58 -14.17
CA MET A 101 4.60 20.79 -13.18
C MET A 101 5.95 20.52 -13.86
N ASP A 102 6.86 21.50 -13.79
CA ASP A 102 8.22 21.36 -14.30
C ASP A 102 9.01 20.49 -13.33
N PHE A 103 8.72 19.20 -13.35
CA PHE A 103 9.59 18.19 -12.79
C PHE A 103 10.40 17.62 -13.93
N SER A 104 11.68 17.94 -13.94
CA SER A 104 12.64 16.98 -14.46
C SER A 104 12.69 15.84 -13.43
N PRO A 105 12.04 14.67 -13.68
CA PRO A 105 12.26 13.53 -12.82
C PRO A 105 13.76 13.21 -12.80
N PRO A 106 14.29 12.63 -11.71
CA PRO A 106 15.67 12.16 -11.72
C PRO A 106 15.89 11.26 -12.95
N GLU A 107 17.12 11.28 -13.48
CA GLU A 107 17.50 10.39 -14.58
C GLU A 107 17.06 8.96 -14.25
N ILE A 108 16.36 8.33 -15.21
CA ILE A 108 15.88 6.96 -15.07
C ILE A 108 17.12 6.08 -14.84
N PRO A 109 17.17 5.28 -13.75
CA PRO A 109 18.28 4.36 -13.53
C PRO A 109 18.61 3.56 -14.80
N GLU A 110 19.87 3.62 -15.24
CA GLU A 110 20.33 2.91 -16.45
C GLU A 110 20.23 1.37 -16.33
N LYS A 111 20.03 0.85 -15.11
CA LYS A 111 20.05 -0.59 -14.79
C LYS A 111 18.71 -1.08 -14.24
N TYR A 112 18.38 -2.33 -14.57
CA TYR A 112 17.27 -3.09 -13.97
C TYR A 112 17.52 -3.41 -12.50
N TRP A 113 16.44 -3.66 -11.76
CA TRP A 113 16.55 -4.33 -10.47
C TRP A 113 16.91 -5.79 -10.71
N GLU A 114 18.16 -6.11 -10.42
CA GLU A 114 18.66 -7.47 -10.42
C GLU A 114 17.95 -8.31 -9.35
N ILE A 115 17.89 -9.63 -9.57
CA ILE A 115 17.41 -10.58 -8.57
C ILE A 115 18.55 -11.44 -8.06
N THR A 116 18.45 -11.89 -6.82
CA THR A 116 19.42 -12.80 -6.20
C THR A 116 18.76 -14.10 -5.77
N GLU A 117 19.47 -15.20 -5.98
CA GLU A 117 19.12 -16.50 -5.39
C GLU A 117 19.85 -16.75 -4.06
N LYS A 118 20.88 -15.94 -3.76
CA LYS A 118 21.54 -15.92 -2.46
C LYS A 118 20.68 -15.11 -1.48
N PRO A 119 20.41 -15.63 -0.27
CA PRO A 119 19.63 -14.92 0.74
C PRO A 119 20.22 -13.55 1.07
N ASN A 120 19.37 -12.52 1.13
CA ASN A 120 19.81 -11.18 1.56
C ASN A 120 19.97 -11.06 3.07
N THR A 121 19.71 -12.14 3.81
CA THR A 121 20.01 -12.25 5.24
C THR A 121 21.51 -12.19 5.55
N TYR A 122 22.42 -12.23 4.59
CA TYR A 122 23.83 -11.92 4.89
C TYR A 122 24.11 -10.43 5.05
N ILE A 123 23.15 -9.56 4.73
CA ILE A 123 23.27 -8.11 4.93
C ILE A 123 23.00 -7.81 6.41
N GLU A 124 23.97 -7.17 7.06
CA GLU A 124 23.88 -6.80 8.48
C GLU A 124 23.75 -5.31 8.74
N LYS A 125 23.75 -4.49 7.68
CA LYS A 125 23.67 -3.04 7.79
C LYS A 125 22.39 -2.62 8.52
N ILE A 126 22.49 -1.58 9.32
CA ILE A 126 21.33 -0.89 9.87
C ILE A 126 20.73 -0.02 8.75
N PRO A 127 19.40 -0.07 8.52
CA PRO A 127 18.73 0.78 7.54
C PRO A 127 19.02 2.24 7.80
N THR A 128 19.32 2.97 6.73
CA THR A 128 19.46 4.41 6.78
C THR A 128 18.15 5.09 6.42
N VAL A 129 18.10 6.41 6.54
CA VAL A 129 17.01 7.26 6.01
C VAL A 129 16.81 7.03 4.51
N ARG A 130 17.88 6.73 3.75
CA ARG A 130 17.79 6.39 2.33
C ARG A 130 17.15 5.03 2.09
N ASP A 131 17.35 4.06 2.99
CA ASP A 131 16.67 2.77 2.89
C ASP A 131 15.18 2.89 3.29
N PHE A 132 14.88 3.79 4.22
CA PHE A 132 13.52 4.11 4.66
C PHE A 132 12.71 4.78 3.54
N VAL A 133 13.22 5.89 2.99
CA VAL A 133 12.61 6.65 1.89
C VAL A 133 13.64 6.84 0.76
N PRO A 134 13.76 5.87 -0.17
CA PRO A 134 14.74 5.87 -1.26
C PRO A 134 14.40 6.85 -2.39
N ILE A 135 14.59 8.15 -2.15
CA ILE A 135 14.51 9.20 -3.16
C ILE A 135 15.64 9.03 -4.18
N GLY A 136 15.32 9.15 -5.47
CA GLY A 136 16.24 8.95 -6.59
C GLY A 136 16.41 7.48 -7.01
N VAL A 137 15.86 6.52 -6.24
CA VAL A 137 15.94 5.09 -6.56
C VAL A 137 14.55 4.51 -6.80
N THR A 138 13.65 4.63 -5.82
CA THR A 138 12.25 4.19 -5.97
C THR A 138 11.30 5.38 -6.13
N TYR A 139 11.61 6.48 -5.45
CA TYR A 139 10.72 7.63 -5.36
C TYR A 139 11.36 8.91 -5.89
N TYR A 140 10.51 9.85 -6.29
CA TYR A 140 10.85 11.27 -6.31
C TYR A 140 9.85 12.02 -5.43
N LEU A 141 10.23 13.23 -5.04
CA LEU A 141 9.40 14.14 -4.28
C LEU A 141 8.84 15.20 -5.23
N ASP A 142 7.51 15.40 -5.24
CA ASP A 142 6.92 16.52 -5.95
C ASP A 142 7.02 17.82 -5.13
N GLU A 143 6.71 18.96 -5.76
CA GLU A 143 6.78 20.32 -5.16
C GLU A 143 5.92 20.47 -3.89
N ASN A 144 4.93 19.59 -3.70
CA ASN A 144 4.04 19.58 -2.55
C ASN A 144 4.51 18.61 -1.45
N ASN A 145 5.76 18.14 -1.55
CA ASN A 145 6.36 17.12 -0.69
C ASN A 145 5.65 15.77 -0.73
N ILE A 146 4.95 15.43 -1.82
CA ILE A 146 4.30 14.11 -1.95
C ILE A 146 5.28 13.15 -2.65
N LEU A 147 5.48 11.98 -2.05
CA LEU A 147 6.26 10.90 -2.63
C LEU A 147 5.50 10.27 -3.79
N ARG A 148 6.21 10.10 -4.91
CA ARG A 148 5.74 9.46 -6.13
C ARG A 148 6.74 8.42 -6.57
N TYR A 149 6.28 7.34 -7.19
CA TYR A 149 7.18 6.40 -7.82
C TYR A 149 7.95 7.06 -8.95
N ILE A 150 9.22 6.71 -9.11
CA ILE A 150 9.94 7.01 -10.35
C ILE A 150 9.19 6.33 -11.51
N PRO A 151 8.77 7.10 -12.54
CA PRO A 151 7.98 6.56 -13.64
C PRO A 151 8.80 5.61 -14.51
N GLY A 152 8.13 4.83 -15.36
CA GLY A 152 8.79 3.93 -16.31
C GLY A 152 9.07 2.51 -15.79
N TYR A 153 8.80 2.25 -14.52
CA TYR A 153 8.97 0.93 -13.92
C TYR A 153 7.64 0.34 -13.42
N PRO A 154 7.50 -1.00 -13.42
CA PRO A 154 6.28 -1.66 -12.98
C PRO A 154 6.24 -1.85 -11.47
N TRP A 155 6.32 -0.74 -10.75
CA TRP A 155 6.05 -0.73 -9.32
C TRP A 155 4.65 -1.27 -9.04
N GLN A 156 4.54 -2.18 -8.07
CA GLN A 156 3.24 -2.73 -7.67
C GLN A 156 2.77 -2.18 -6.32
N GLN A 157 3.68 -2.08 -5.36
CA GLN A 157 3.33 -1.74 -4.00
C GLN A 157 4.53 -1.23 -3.22
N SER A 158 4.25 -0.29 -2.31
CA SER A 158 5.18 0.19 -1.31
C SER A 158 4.55 -0.03 0.06
N CYS A 159 5.20 -0.87 0.86
CA CYS A 159 4.81 -1.20 2.21
C CYS A 159 5.50 -0.25 3.18
N PHE A 160 4.69 0.40 4.02
CA PHE A 160 5.08 1.12 5.22
C PHE A 160 4.16 0.62 6.33
N ILE A 161 4.36 -0.63 6.75
CA ILE A 161 3.44 -1.36 7.64
C ILE A 161 4.06 -1.43 9.01
N PHE A 162 3.35 -0.93 10.02
CA PHE A 162 3.78 -0.96 11.40
C PHE A 162 2.86 -1.88 12.19
N VAL A 163 3.40 -2.90 12.83
CA VAL A 163 2.65 -3.82 13.68
C VAL A 163 3.21 -3.76 15.09
N ALA A 164 2.33 -3.73 16.09
CA ALA A 164 2.70 -3.80 17.50
C ALA A 164 1.84 -4.82 18.22
N ILE A 165 2.46 -5.65 19.07
CA ILE A 165 1.78 -6.62 19.94
C ILE A 165 2.31 -6.44 21.34
N GLY A 166 1.44 -6.18 22.30
CA GLY A 166 1.87 -5.88 23.66
C GLY A 166 0.78 -6.05 24.71
N LYS A 167 1.11 -5.66 25.93
CA LYS A 167 0.20 -5.66 27.08
C LYS A 167 0.27 -4.34 27.83
N SER A 168 -0.83 -3.96 28.48
CA SER A 168 -0.85 -2.87 29.48
C SER A 168 -0.36 -3.37 30.83
N LYS A 169 -0.19 -2.45 31.78
CA LYS A 169 0.15 -2.78 33.19
C LYS A 169 -0.92 -3.65 33.86
N GLU A 170 -2.19 -3.45 33.48
CA GLU A 170 -3.35 -4.20 33.97
C GLU A 170 -3.54 -5.55 33.25
N GLY A 171 -2.69 -5.87 32.27
CA GLY A 171 -2.74 -7.12 31.52
C GLY A 171 -3.62 -7.09 30.27
N ASP A 172 -4.17 -5.94 29.88
CA ASP A 172 -4.93 -5.81 28.63
C ASP A 172 -4.03 -6.10 27.42
N THR A 173 -4.46 -6.95 26.49
CA THR A 173 -3.68 -7.26 25.28
C THR A 173 -3.95 -6.25 24.17
N LEU A 174 -2.91 -5.91 23.41
CA LEU A 174 -2.97 -5.08 22.22
C LEU A 174 -2.45 -5.84 21.01
N PHE A 175 -3.21 -5.81 19.92
CA PHE A 175 -2.69 -5.95 18.57
C PHE A 175 -3.01 -4.70 17.75
N TYR A 176 -1.95 -4.13 17.18
CA TYR A 176 -2.00 -2.97 16.32
C TYR A 176 -1.41 -3.30 14.96
N GLN A 177 -2.07 -2.85 13.89
CA GLN A 177 -1.50 -2.76 12.55
C GLN A 177 -1.85 -1.40 11.93
N GLY A 178 -0.86 -0.52 11.87
CA GLY A 178 -0.84 0.65 11.01
C GLY A 178 -0.31 0.31 9.62
N ARG A 179 -0.66 1.15 8.66
CA ARG A 179 -0.04 1.14 7.32
C ARG A 179 -0.25 2.51 6.75
N LEU A 180 0.84 3.20 6.44
CA LEU A 180 0.78 4.44 5.68
C LEU A 180 0.60 4.07 4.20
N PRO A 181 -0.60 4.24 3.61
CA PRO A 181 -0.83 3.83 2.24
C PRO A 181 -0.13 4.78 1.28
N PHE A 182 0.90 4.28 0.59
CA PHE A 182 1.51 4.98 -0.54
C PHE A 182 0.48 5.23 -1.65
N GLU A 183 -0.27 4.18 -2.01
CA GLU A 183 -1.43 4.24 -2.89
C GLU A 183 -2.67 3.59 -2.24
N GLY A 184 -3.85 4.02 -2.68
CA GLY A 184 -5.12 3.53 -2.16
C GLY A 184 -5.48 4.13 -0.81
N GLY A 185 -6.14 3.33 0.03
CA GLY A 185 -6.51 3.75 1.38
C GLY A 185 -6.46 2.59 2.36
N PHE A 186 -6.21 2.89 3.62
CA PHE A 186 -6.09 1.91 4.68
C PHE A 186 -6.78 2.39 5.96
N ALA A 187 -7.41 1.46 6.67
CA ALA A 187 -7.94 1.68 8.00
C ALA A 187 -7.09 0.85 8.97
N PRO A 188 -6.49 1.46 10.01
CA PRO A 188 -5.65 0.75 10.95
C PRO A 188 -6.46 -0.30 11.69
N ARG A 189 -5.80 -1.41 12.02
CA ARG A 189 -6.41 -2.49 12.78
C ARG A 189 -5.95 -2.36 14.21
N ILE A 190 -6.91 -2.33 15.11
CA ILE A 190 -6.66 -2.17 16.53
C ILE A 190 -7.55 -3.21 17.20
N ASN A 191 -6.94 -4.14 17.93
CA ASN A 191 -7.62 -5.14 18.73
C ASN A 191 -7.12 -4.97 20.16
N ILE A 192 -8.07 -4.80 21.09
CA ILE A 192 -7.81 -4.86 22.53
C ILE A 192 -8.60 -6.03 23.10
N ASN A 193 -7.95 -6.91 23.85
CA ASN A 193 -8.58 -8.06 24.52
C ASN A 193 -9.46 -8.90 23.57
N GLY A 194 -8.98 -9.17 22.35
CA GLY A 194 -9.69 -9.95 21.34
C GLY A 194 -10.79 -9.18 20.59
N LYS A 195 -10.98 -7.88 20.86
CA LYS A 195 -12.06 -7.06 20.26
C LYS A 195 -11.48 -6.01 19.33
N TYR A 196 -11.77 -6.14 18.04
CA TYR A 196 -11.40 -5.13 17.04
C TYR A 196 -12.26 -3.87 17.11
N LEU A 197 -11.60 -2.71 17.08
CA LEU A 197 -12.27 -1.42 16.95
C LEU A 197 -12.89 -1.30 15.55
N ARG A 198 -14.16 -0.86 15.50
CA ARG A 198 -14.89 -0.69 14.23
C ARG A 198 -14.82 0.72 13.64
N LYS A 199 -14.76 1.74 14.50
CA LYS A 199 -14.78 3.16 14.09
C LYS A 199 -13.36 3.72 14.16
N VAL A 200 -12.59 3.45 13.12
CA VAL A 200 -11.21 3.93 12.94
C VAL A 200 -11.13 4.87 11.73
N PRO A 201 -10.22 5.87 11.72
CA PRO A 201 -10.02 6.74 10.57
C PRO A 201 -9.51 5.95 9.36
N VAL A 202 -9.81 6.44 8.16
CA VAL A 202 -9.26 5.90 6.91
C VAL A 202 -8.21 6.86 6.37
N PHE A 203 -6.98 6.39 6.25
CA PHE A 203 -5.85 7.14 5.68
C PHE A 203 -5.77 6.92 4.18
N LYS A 204 -5.60 8.01 3.41
CA LYS A 204 -5.53 8.00 1.94
C LYS A 204 -5.07 9.36 1.41
N GLY A 205 -4.78 9.43 0.11
CA GLY A 205 -4.56 10.70 -0.59
C GLY A 205 -3.09 11.08 -0.76
N GLY A 206 -2.22 10.07 -0.84
CA GLY A 206 -0.77 10.24 -1.05
C GLY A 206 0.01 10.30 0.26
N MET A 207 1.29 9.94 0.15
CA MET A 207 2.26 9.97 1.25
C MET A 207 3.14 11.20 1.10
N TYR A 208 3.21 12.02 2.13
CA TYR A 208 4.08 13.18 2.20
C TYR A 208 5.39 12.79 2.88
N TYR A 209 6.50 13.42 2.51
CA TYR A 209 7.79 13.21 3.14
C TYR A 209 8.45 14.53 3.53
N TYR A 210 8.94 14.58 4.77
CA TYR A 210 9.65 15.71 5.33
C TYR A 210 11.00 15.23 5.83
N GLU A 211 12.07 15.56 5.11
CA GLU A 211 13.44 15.13 5.43
C GLU A 211 13.89 15.64 6.81
N LYS A 212 13.57 16.88 7.16
CA LYS A 212 13.89 17.47 8.48
C LYS A 212 12.86 17.12 9.57
N GLY A 213 11.86 16.32 9.22
CA GLY A 213 10.74 16.00 10.10
C GLY A 213 9.65 17.05 10.16
N ILE A 214 8.78 16.89 11.15
CA ILE A 214 7.61 17.74 11.39
C ILE A 214 7.55 18.14 12.87
N GLU A 215 6.63 19.04 13.23
CA GLU A 215 6.41 19.42 14.63
C GLU A 215 6.17 18.17 15.52
N GLY A 216 6.93 18.07 16.61
CA GLY A 216 6.92 16.94 17.54
C GLY A 216 7.72 15.71 17.09
N TYR A 217 8.22 15.68 15.86
CA TYR A 217 8.99 14.57 15.27
C TYR A 217 10.17 15.12 14.45
N PRO A 218 11.31 15.49 15.08
CA PRO A 218 12.42 16.19 14.45
C PRO A 218 13.35 15.27 13.63
N TYR A 219 12.80 14.22 13.03
CA TYR A 219 13.52 13.24 12.22
C TYR A 219 12.80 13.01 10.89
N PRO A 220 13.46 12.47 9.84
CA PRO A 220 12.82 12.15 8.57
C PRO A 220 11.48 11.44 8.76
N THR A 221 10.41 12.04 8.24
CA THR A 221 9.04 11.64 8.54
C THR A 221 8.21 11.49 7.28
N VAL A 222 7.52 10.36 7.17
CA VAL A 222 6.40 10.20 6.22
C VAL A 222 5.08 10.46 6.92
N LEU A 223 4.14 11.07 6.20
CA LEU A 223 2.81 11.42 6.71
C LEU A 223 1.74 11.09 5.68
N VAL A 224 0.61 10.53 6.14
CA VAL A 224 -0.60 10.38 5.32
C VAL A 224 -1.77 11.06 6.01
N LYS A 225 -2.58 11.79 5.22
CA LYS A 225 -3.80 12.42 5.69
C LYS A 225 -4.94 11.39 5.81
N GLY A 226 -5.74 11.55 6.85
CA GLY A 226 -6.89 10.71 7.16
C GLY A 226 -8.22 11.44 7.00
N THR A 227 -9.30 10.66 7.01
CA THR A 227 -10.66 11.21 7.11
C THR A 227 -10.80 12.12 8.32
N LYS A 228 -11.56 13.22 8.19
CA LYS A 228 -11.86 14.16 9.28
C LYS A 228 -10.61 14.83 9.88
N GLY A 229 -9.55 15.05 9.09
CA GLY A 229 -8.36 15.79 9.54
C GLY A 229 -7.35 14.99 10.36
N TYR A 230 -7.55 13.68 10.51
CA TYR A 230 -6.55 12.79 11.12
C TYR A 230 -5.25 12.78 10.31
N LYS A 231 -4.14 12.45 10.96
CA LYS A 231 -2.84 12.19 10.32
C LYS A 231 -2.27 10.88 10.86
N GLU A 232 -1.66 10.08 9.99
CA GLU A 232 -0.83 8.93 10.39
C GLU A 232 0.60 9.27 9.98
N ILE A 233 1.56 9.07 10.88
CA ILE A 233 2.97 9.42 10.66
C ILE A 233 3.87 8.27 11.05
N LEU A 234 4.99 8.19 10.37
CA LEU A 234 6.12 7.34 10.74
C LEU A 234 7.41 8.16 10.58
N SER A 235 8.20 8.24 11.65
CA SER A 235 9.41 9.04 11.74
C SER A 235 10.58 8.17 12.21
N TYR A 236 11.78 8.42 11.71
CA TYR A 236 12.93 7.55 11.94
C TYR A 236 14.17 8.29 12.45
N ASP A 237 14.55 8.00 13.69
CA ASP A 237 15.84 8.38 14.28
C ASP A 237 16.87 7.29 13.96
N GLU A 238 17.64 7.51 12.89
CA GLU A 238 18.68 6.59 12.42
C GLU A 238 19.76 6.34 13.48
N LYS A 239 20.19 7.40 14.17
CA LYS A 239 21.31 7.33 15.12
C LYS A 239 21.01 6.40 16.29
N ASN A 240 19.80 6.48 16.83
CA ASN A 240 19.38 5.69 17.98
C ASN A 240 18.57 4.44 17.59
N GLN A 241 18.30 4.25 16.29
CA GLN A 241 17.46 3.20 15.74
C GLN A 241 16.05 3.18 16.34
N ILE A 242 15.49 4.37 16.52
CA ILE A 242 14.16 4.56 17.10
C ILE A 242 13.18 4.92 15.99
N TRP A 243 12.08 4.16 15.94
CA TRP A 243 10.95 4.38 15.05
C TRP A 243 9.79 4.97 15.84
N TYR A 244 9.29 6.11 15.38
CA TYR A 244 8.12 6.75 15.96
C TYR A 244 6.94 6.54 15.04
N HIS A 245 5.86 5.97 15.56
CA HIS A 245 4.62 5.80 14.82
C HIS A 245 3.48 6.48 15.57
N ALA A 246 2.64 7.24 14.87
CA ALA A 246 1.50 7.88 15.52
C ALA A 246 0.27 8.02 14.63
N ILE A 247 -0.90 7.96 15.28
CA ILE A 247 -2.16 8.46 14.75
C ILE A 247 -2.52 9.71 15.54
N ILE A 248 -2.58 10.83 14.83
CA ILE A 248 -2.84 12.17 15.39
C ILE A 248 -4.26 12.58 15.01
N PRO A 249 -5.17 12.74 15.99
CA PRO A 249 -6.52 13.24 15.73
C PRO A 249 -6.52 14.75 15.43
N PRO A 250 -7.59 15.28 14.81
CA PRO A 250 -7.77 16.72 14.59
C PRO A 250 -8.01 17.50 15.89
N ASP A 251 -8.50 16.82 16.94
CA ASP A 251 -8.83 17.36 18.25
C ASP A 251 -8.52 16.32 19.34
N GLU A 252 -8.49 16.75 20.60
CA GLU A 252 -8.07 15.90 21.72
C GLU A 252 -9.01 14.71 22.01
N ASN A 253 -10.24 14.73 21.51
CA ASN A 253 -11.25 13.70 21.77
C ASN A 253 -11.23 12.57 20.73
N GLY A 254 -10.37 12.66 19.71
CA GLY A 254 -10.22 11.62 18.71
C GLY A 254 -9.42 10.40 19.16
N LEU A 255 -9.38 9.38 18.30
CA LEU A 255 -8.49 8.23 18.46
C LEU A 255 -7.04 8.69 18.32
N LYS A 256 -6.21 8.43 19.34
CA LYS A 256 -4.79 8.79 19.33
C LYS A 256 -3.95 7.56 19.61
N ILE A 257 -2.90 7.38 18.83
CA ILE A 257 -1.88 6.37 19.07
C ILE A 257 -0.52 7.06 19.03
N LYS A 258 0.33 6.76 20.00
CA LYS A 258 1.74 7.16 20.01
C LYS A 258 2.56 5.93 20.33
N ILE A 259 3.54 5.62 19.50
CA ILE A 259 4.45 4.49 19.69
C ILE A 259 5.88 4.99 19.51
N VAL A 260 6.73 4.62 20.46
CA VAL A 260 8.18 4.74 20.39
C VAL A 260 8.74 3.32 20.37
N ALA A 261 9.37 2.95 19.26
CA ALA A 261 9.82 1.60 19.00
C ALA A 261 11.32 1.56 18.79
N LYS A 262 12.03 0.78 19.61
CA LYS A 262 13.48 0.63 19.56
C LYS A 262 13.85 -0.68 18.87
N ALA A 263 14.54 -0.57 17.74
CA ALA A 263 15.05 -1.72 17.01
C ALA A 263 15.97 -2.57 17.89
N LEU A 264 15.91 -3.89 17.73
CA LEU A 264 16.80 -4.84 18.41
C LEU A 264 17.46 -5.77 17.40
N GLY A 265 18.79 -5.89 17.53
CA GLY A 265 19.59 -6.77 16.71
C GLY A 265 19.63 -6.40 15.23
N VAL A 266 20.02 -7.35 14.39
CA VAL A 266 20.19 -7.11 12.96
C VAL A 266 18.83 -7.22 12.22
N PRO A 267 18.48 -6.27 11.34
CA PRO A 267 17.26 -6.31 10.54
C PRO A 267 17.19 -7.49 9.56
N PHE A 268 15.98 -7.82 9.14
CA PHE A 268 15.75 -8.81 8.09
C PHE A 268 15.75 -8.12 6.73
N TRP A 269 16.83 -8.25 5.97
CA TRP A 269 16.93 -7.67 4.65
C TRP A 269 16.28 -8.56 3.59
N MET A 270 15.28 -8.00 2.90
CA MET A 270 14.73 -8.58 1.67
C MET A 270 15.59 -8.18 0.47
N GLY A 271 16.17 -6.98 0.51
CA GLY A 271 17.20 -6.50 -0.40
C GLY A 271 17.40 -4.98 -0.21
N PRO A 272 18.56 -4.40 -0.55
CA PRO A 272 18.70 -2.95 -0.64
C PRO A 272 17.68 -2.36 -1.63
N GLN A 273 17.35 -1.08 -1.54
CA GLN A 273 16.37 -0.45 -2.44
C GLN A 273 16.87 -0.40 -3.89
N GLU A 274 18.18 -0.46 -4.09
CA GLU A 274 18.87 -0.56 -5.38
C GLU A 274 19.02 -2.00 -5.87
N GLY A 275 18.70 -2.98 -5.02
CA GLY A 275 18.87 -4.41 -5.30
C GLY A 275 20.18 -5.02 -4.80
N PRO A 276 20.39 -6.33 -5.07
CA PRO A 276 19.46 -7.21 -5.77
C PRO A 276 18.23 -7.59 -4.93
N TYR A 277 17.08 -7.81 -5.58
CA TYR A 277 15.81 -8.18 -4.97
C TYR A 277 15.63 -9.70 -4.87
N ILE A 278 14.71 -10.15 -4.01
CA ILE A 278 14.31 -11.56 -3.92
C ILE A 278 12.98 -11.79 -4.64
N ILE A 279 12.78 -13.00 -5.17
CA ILE A 279 11.47 -13.41 -5.71
C ILE A 279 10.59 -13.90 -4.56
N HIS A 280 9.50 -13.17 -4.31
CA HIS A 280 8.61 -13.43 -3.19
C HIS A 280 7.46 -14.38 -3.53
N GLY A 281 6.95 -14.33 -4.76
CA GLY A 281 5.87 -15.21 -5.18
C GLY A 281 5.39 -14.96 -6.59
N ALA A 282 4.45 -15.79 -7.06
CA ALA A 282 3.83 -15.67 -8.37
C ALA A 282 2.53 -14.85 -8.29
N TYR A 283 2.32 -14.00 -9.28
CA TYR A 283 1.05 -13.29 -9.43
C TYR A 283 -0.05 -14.23 -9.92
N SER A 284 -1.21 -14.21 -9.26
CA SER A 284 -2.32 -15.10 -9.59
C SER A 284 -3.07 -14.76 -10.88
N GLY A 285 -3.04 -13.50 -11.33
CA GLY A 285 -3.78 -13.00 -12.49
C GLY A 285 -3.00 -12.98 -13.80
N ILE A 286 -1.67 -13.01 -13.75
CA ILE A 286 -0.79 -13.00 -14.93
C ILE A 286 0.48 -13.80 -14.71
N LYS A 287 1.03 -14.36 -15.79
CA LYS A 287 2.32 -15.06 -15.81
C LYS A 287 3.49 -14.09 -15.57
N ASP A 288 3.73 -13.78 -14.31
CA ASP A 288 4.82 -12.92 -13.82
C ASP A 288 5.05 -13.21 -12.31
N VAL A 289 6.14 -12.70 -11.75
CA VAL A 289 6.53 -12.87 -10.34
C VAL A 289 6.78 -11.54 -9.65
N ASP A 290 6.54 -11.50 -8.35
CA ASP A 290 6.72 -10.33 -7.49
C ASP A 290 8.14 -10.35 -6.90
N ALA A 291 8.93 -9.33 -7.22
CA ALA A 291 10.26 -9.12 -6.69
C ALA A 291 10.24 -8.07 -5.58
N TRP A 292 10.89 -8.36 -4.45
CA TRP A 292 10.86 -7.54 -3.25
C TRP A 292 12.24 -7.00 -2.90
N GLY A 293 12.29 -5.69 -2.63
CA GLY A 293 13.36 -5.02 -1.90
C GLY A 293 12.86 -4.47 -0.57
N GLY A 294 13.78 -3.97 0.24
CA GLY A 294 13.54 -3.40 1.56
C GLY A 294 13.96 -4.31 2.71
N PHE A 295 13.37 -4.08 3.89
CA PHE A 295 13.76 -4.72 5.14
C PHE A 295 12.61 -4.78 6.14
N TRP A 296 12.74 -5.66 7.13
CA TRP A 296 11.98 -5.59 8.37
C TRP A 296 12.90 -5.23 9.54
N VAL A 297 12.45 -4.27 10.33
CA VAL A 297 13.02 -4.00 11.65
C VAL A 297 12.08 -4.56 12.70
N VAL A 298 12.66 -5.17 13.73
CA VAL A 298 11.94 -5.75 14.85
C VAL A 298 12.55 -5.24 16.16
N GLY A 299 11.77 -5.28 17.24
CA GLY A 299 12.28 -4.91 18.55
C GLY A 299 11.19 -4.70 19.56
N LYS A 300 11.44 -3.82 20.53
CA LYS A 300 10.50 -3.49 21.61
C LYS A 300 9.87 -2.12 21.39
N PHE A 301 8.65 -1.95 21.87
CA PHE A 301 7.98 -0.65 21.87
C PHE A 301 7.36 -0.32 23.22
N GLU A 302 7.24 0.99 23.44
CA GLU A 302 6.38 1.59 24.44
C GLU A 302 5.44 2.58 23.73
N GLY A 303 4.20 2.67 24.19
CA GLY A 303 3.25 3.55 23.53
C GLY A 303 1.96 3.73 24.29
N THR A 304 1.16 4.65 23.79
CA THR A 304 -0.15 4.97 24.34
C THR A 304 -1.24 4.82 23.30
N VAL A 305 -2.42 4.38 23.74
CA VAL A 305 -3.64 4.33 22.95
C VAL A 305 -4.74 5.06 23.71
N LYS A 306 -5.21 6.18 23.16
CA LYS A 306 -6.39 6.91 23.65
C LYS A 306 -7.57 6.63 22.73
N PHE A 307 -8.64 6.10 23.30
CA PHE A 307 -9.89 5.93 22.60
C PHE A 307 -10.71 7.23 22.59
N PRO A 308 -11.59 7.42 21.59
CA PRO A 308 -12.48 8.56 21.60
C PRO A 308 -13.28 8.64 22.89
N TYR A 309 -13.22 9.78 23.57
CA TYR A 309 -13.90 10.07 24.84
C TYR A 309 -13.56 9.12 26.00
N LYS A 310 -12.40 8.45 25.95
CA LYS A 310 -11.91 7.64 27.09
C LYS A 310 -10.50 8.03 27.47
N GLU A 311 -10.08 7.47 28.61
CA GLU A 311 -8.71 7.58 29.10
C GLU A 311 -7.70 6.94 28.16
N GLU A 312 -6.49 7.48 28.21
CA GLU A 312 -5.33 6.99 27.51
C GLU A 312 -4.70 5.83 28.30
N LYS A 313 -4.38 4.74 27.61
CA LYS A 313 -3.74 3.56 28.21
C LYS A 313 -2.34 3.36 27.66
N GLU A 314 -1.42 2.96 28.53
CA GLU A 314 -0.05 2.59 28.18
C GLU A 314 0.05 1.12 27.80
N PHE A 315 0.83 0.82 26.77
CA PHE A 315 1.14 -0.52 26.32
C PHE A 315 2.63 -0.63 26.04
N SER A 316 3.19 -1.81 26.32
CA SER A 316 4.55 -2.18 25.94
C SER A 316 4.58 -3.59 25.36
N GLY A 317 5.54 -3.86 24.48
CA GLY A 317 5.69 -5.18 23.88
C GLY A 317 6.65 -5.16 22.71
N TYR A 318 6.27 -5.86 21.64
CA TYR A 318 7.09 -6.06 20.45
C TYR A 318 6.51 -5.37 19.22
N PHE A 319 7.38 -4.96 18.30
CA PHE A 319 6.95 -4.41 17.02
C PHE A 319 7.69 -5.06 15.84
N ILE A 320 7.04 -4.97 14.68
CA ILE A 320 7.68 -5.10 13.37
C ILE A 320 7.33 -3.87 12.55
N PHE A 321 8.36 -3.25 11.96
CA PHE A 321 8.20 -2.33 10.86
C PHE A 321 8.61 -3.02 9.56
N ASP A 322 7.64 -3.20 8.67
CA ASP A 322 7.82 -3.78 7.33
C ASP A 322 7.88 -2.67 6.29
N ARG A 323 9.09 -2.45 5.78
CA ARG A 323 9.39 -1.55 4.66
C ARG A 323 9.76 -2.39 3.44
N ALA A 324 8.84 -2.51 2.49
CA ALA A 324 9.05 -3.28 1.25
C ALA A 324 8.68 -2.50 -0.01
N THR A 325 9.45 -2.69 -1.08
CA THR A 325 9.14 -2.19 -2.42
C THR A 325 8.95 -3.37 -3.36
N HIS A 326 7.83 -3.39 -4.08
CA HIS A 326 7.45 -4.48 -4.95
C HIS A 326 7.57 -4.07 -6.42
N LEU A 327 8.15 -4.95 -7.20
CA LEU A 327 8.35 -4.80 -8.64
C LEU A 327 7.87 -6.05 -9.36
N ALA A 328 7.12 -5.88 -10.46
CA ALA A 328 6.81 -7.00 -11.33
C ALA A 328 8.02 -7.34 -12.22
N TYR A 329 8.67 -8.49 -11.94
CA TYR A 329 10.02 -8.79 -12.41
C TYR A 329 10.14 -8.96 -13.92
N TYR A 330 9.24 -9.70 -14.57
CA TYR A 330 9.32 -9.86 -16.02
C TYR A 330 8.73 -8.67 -16.75
N ALA A 331 7.82 -7.94 -16.11
CA ALA A 331 7.28 -6.72 -16.69
C ALA A 331 8.40 -5.68 -16.86
N GLN A 332 9.34 -5.51 -15.91
CA GLN A 332 10.39 -4.48 -16.04
C GLN A 332 11.26 -4.68 -17.30
N GLN A 333 11.46 -5.92 -17.74
CA GLN A 333 12.23 -6.25 -18.94
C GLN A 333 11.51 -5.83 -20.24
N LYS A 334 10.17 -5.81 -20.24
CA LYS A 334 9.35 -5.46 -21.42
C LYS A 334 9.18 -3.95 -21.61
N TYR A 335 9.57 -3.14 -20.64
CA TYR A 335 9.35 -1.69 -20.66
C TYR A 335 10.54 -0.89 -21.22
N GLN A 336 11.43 -1.56 -21.98
CA GLN A 336 12.46 -0.92 -22.79
C GLN A 336 11.84 0.00 -23.87
N GLY A 337 12.11 1.30 -23.80
CA GLY A 337 12.00 2.20 -24.96
C GLY A 337 10.71 3.00 -25.14
N GLY A 338 9.79 3.03 -24.15
CA GLY A 338 8.56 3.84 -24.23
C GLY A 338 8.57 5.03 -23.27
N TYR A 339 8.52 6.25 -23.81
CA TYR A 339 8.33 7.49 -23.03
C TYR A 339 7.24 7.36 -21.96
N TYR A 340 7.54 7.90 -20.77
CA TYR A 340 6.69 8.20 -19.59
C TYR A 340 5.16 8.05 -19.79
N ARG A 341 4.66 6.82 -19.88
CA ARG A 341 3.22 6.52 -19.78
C ARG A 341 3.02 5.70 -18.52
N GLU A 342 2.11 6.10 -17.60
CA GLU A 342 1.58 5.11 -16.65
C GLU A 342 0.93 4.02 -17.51
N ILE A 343 1.48 2.82 -17.40
CA ILE A 343 1.08 1.69 -18.21
C ILE A 343 -0.14 1.10 -17.54
N ILE A 344 -1.24 0.98 -18.30
CA ILE A 344 -2.39 0.17 -17.89
C ILE A 344 -1.91 -1.28 -17.84
N CYS A 345 -1.34 -1.67 -16.70
CA CYS A 345 -0.96 -3.05 -16.48
C CYS A 345 -2.25 -3.87 -16.27
N PRO A 346 -2.39 -5.04 -16.90
CA PRO A 346 -3.48 -5.95 -16.58
C PRO A 346 -3.46 -6.26 -15.08
N ALA A 347 -4.64 -6.47 -14.49
CA ALA A 347 -4.75 -6.77 -13.07
C ALA A 347 -3.96 -8.04 -12.72
N ARG A 348 -2.81 -7.87 -12.04
CA ARG A 348 -1.90 -8.98 -11.71
C ARG A 348 -2.46 -9.95 -10.67
N GLY A 349 -3.50 -9.53 -9.93
CA GLY A 349 -4.04 -10.33 -8.83
C GLY A 349 -3.11 -10.37 -7.62
N GLY A 350 -3.46 -11.18 -6.61
CA GLY A 350 -2.63 -11.36 -5.42
C GLY A 350 -1.45 -12.31 -5.69
N VAL A 351 -0.42 -12.20 -4.84
CA VAL A 351 0.80 -13.01 -4.90
C VAL A 351 0.62 -14.31 -4.10
N VAL A 352 1.06 -15.44 -4.62
CA VAL A 352 0.99 -16.78 -3.99
C VAL A 352 2.23 -17.61 -4.38
N GLU A 353 2.72 -18.59 -3.61
CA GLU A 353 2.34 -19.04 -2.26
C GLU A 353 3.51 -18.76 -1.29
N PHE A 354 3.29 -17.91 -0.29
CA PHE A 354 4.35 -17.49 0.64
C PHE A 354 3.90 -17.49 2.11
N SER A 355 4.89 -17.55 3.00
CA SER A 355 4.78 -17.38 4.45
C SER A 355 5.82 -16.39 4.91
N CYS A 356 5.39 -15.35 5.61
CA CYS A 356 6.22 -14.33 6.24
C CYS A 356 5.91 -14.32 7.73
N LEU A 357 6.90 -14.55 8.59
CA LEU A 357 6.67 -14.76 10.02
C LEU A 357 7.69 -14.00 10.86
N VAL A 358 7.21 -13.48 12.00
CA VAL A 358 8.06 -13.07 13.11
C VAL A 358 7.65 -13.84 14.37
N ILE A 359 8.63 -14.25 15.18
CA ILE A 359 8.46 -14.86 16.49
C ILE A 359 9.17 -13.97 17.52
N PHE A 360 8.47 -13.59 18.58
CA PHE A 360 8.95 -12.73 19.64
C PHE A 360 8.99 -13.48 20.98
N ASP A 361 10.11 -13.35 21.67
CA ASP A 361 10.35 -13.77 23.04
C ASP A 361 11.28 -12.73 23.70
N ASP A 362 11.33 -12.70 25.04
CA ASP A 362 12.23 -11.78 25.73
C ASP A 362 13.72 -12.11 25.48
N ASN A 363 14.01 -13.38 25.20
CA ASN A 363 15.37 -13.86 24.97
C ASN A 363 15.77 -13.84 23.50
N PHE A 364 14.82 -13.87 22.58
CA PHE A 364 15.10 -13.96 21.15
C PHE A 364 14.02 -13.35 20.25
N ILE A 365 14.40 -12.97 19.03
CA ILE A 365 13.49 -12.59 17.95
C ILE A 365 13.92 -13.30 16.67
N ILE A 366 12.98 -13.95 15.99
CA ILE A 366 13.22 -14.68 14.74
C ILE A 366 12.31 -14.12 13.66
N THR A 367 12.87 -13.83 12.48
CA THR A 367 12.12 -13.48 11.27
C THR A 367 12.41 -14.47 10.16
N LEU A 368 11.41 -14.79 9.34
CA LEU A 368 11.61 -15.63 8.16
C LEU A 368 10.60 -15.34 7.05
N CYS A 369 11.03 -15.65 5.84
CA CYS A 369 10.22 -15.74 4.64
C CYS A 369 10.48 -17.09 3.97
N ASP A 370 9.40 -17.81 3.63
CA ASP A 370 9.45 -19.04 2.85
C ASP A 370 8.41 -18.97 1.73
N SER A 371 8.80 -19.28 0.50
CA SER A 371 7.93 -19.18 -0.66
C SER A 371 8.14 -20.34 -1.62
N LYS A 372 7.03 -20.80 -2.20
CA LYS A 372 7.01 -21.93 -3.13
C LYS A 372 6.41 -21.50 -4.43
N ASN A 373 6.99 -21.95 -5.54
CA ASN A 373 6.42 -21.72 -6.86
C ASN A 373 5.22 -22.67 -7.06
N PRO A 374 3.98 -22.15 -7.09
CA PRO A 374 2.78 -22.99 -7.24
C PRO A 374 2.40 -23.22 -8.71
N THR A 375 3.23 -22.75 -9.65
CA THR A 375 2.94 -22.74 -11.09
C THR A 375 3.71 -23.82 -11.85
N PRO A 376 3.28 -24.21 -13.07
CA PRO A 376 4.04 -25.12 -13.92
C PRO A 376 5.25 -24.45 -14.61
N VAL A 377 5.47 -23.15 -14.39
CA VAL A 377 6.54 -22.40 -15.04
C VAL A 377 7.80 -22.46 -14.18
N ASN A 378 8.95 -22.71 -14.80
CA ASN A 378 10.23 -22.65 -14.13
C ASN A 378 10.69 -21.18 -13.95
N PHE A 379 10.17 -20.53 -12.91
CA PHE A 379 10.62 -19.21 -12.49
C PHE A 379 11.95 -19.27 -11.71
N PRO A 380 12.66 -18.14 -11.53
CA PRO A 380 13.84 -18.07 -10.68
C PRO A 380 13.52 -18.55 -9.27
N LYS A 381 14.55 -18.91 -8.51
CA LYS A 381 14.36 -19.45 -7.16
C LYS A 381 13.55 -18.49 -6.27
N PHE A 382 12.50 -19.01 -5.65
CA PHE A 382 11.68 -18.26 -4.70
C PHE A 382 12.42 -18.16 -3.37
N GLN A 383 12.15 -17.07 -2.64
CA GLN A 383 12.82 -16.78 -1.37
C GLN A 383 12.66 -17.92 -0.36
N HIS A 384 13.76 -18.20 0.33
CA HIS A 384 13.81 -19.04 1.51
C HIS A 384 14.92 -18.48 2.39
N GLN A 385 14.56 -17.60 3.32
CA GLN A 385 15.53 -16.89 4.14
C GLN A 385 14.98 -16.62 5.54
N GLY A 386 15.85 -16.80 6.54
CA GLY A 386 15.52 -16.62 7.94
C GLY A 386 16.66 -15.95 8.69
N ARG A 387 16.32 -15.32 9.81
CA ARG A 387 17.27 -14.66 10.69
C ARG A 387 16.86 -14.84 12.14
N ILE A 388 17.82 -15.19 12.99
CA ILE A 388 17.74 -14.91 14.42
C ILE A 388 18.16 -13.44 14.56
N ASN A 389 17.20 -12.53 14.58
CA ASN A 389 17.47 -11.09 14.62
C ASN A 389 18.16 -10.72 15.93
N TYR A 390 17.74 -11.35 17.01
CA TYR A 390 18.25 -11.13 18.34
C TYR A 390 18.23 -12.44 19.12
N ILE A 391 19.31 -12.76 19.82
CA ILE A 391 19.39 -13.79 20.86
C ILE A 391 20.48 -13.38 21.84
N PHE A 392 20.12 -12.98 23.05
CA PHE A 392 21.06 -12.47 24.07
C PHE A 392 22.09 -11.43 23.54
N ASN A 393 21.63 -10.43 22.79
CA ASN A 393 22.44 -9.39 22.11
C ASN A 393 23.26 -9.85 20.89
N GLU A 394 23.04 -11.06 20.40
CA GLU A 394 23.70 -11.57 19.20
C GLU A 394 22.68 -11.79 18.08
N SER A 395 23.16 -11.89 16.84
CA SER A 395 22.32 -12.08 15.64
C SER A 395 22.95 -13.12 14.73
N TYR A 396 22.12 -13.93 14.09
CA TYR A 396 22.60 -15.03 13.24
C TYR A 396 21.74 -15.21 11.99
N VAL A 397 22.41 -15.56 10.90
CA VAL A 397 21.74 -16.07 9.69
C VAL A 397 21.08 -17.41 10.01
N PHE A 398 19.83 -17.58 9.60
CA PHE A 398 19.03 -18.78 9.84
C PHE A 398 18.34 -19.23 8.55
N ASN A 399 19.13 -19.52 7.52
CA ASN A 399 18.62 -19.94 6.21
C ASN A 399 18.46 -21.45 6.07
N ASN A 400 19.06 -22.25 6.97
CA ASN A 400 18.91 -23.70 6.97
C ASN A 400 17.74 -24.10 7.85
N PHE A 401 16.52 -23.79 7.42
CA PHE A 401 15.31 -24.08 8.16
C PHE A 401 14.27 -24.81 7.32
N VAL A 402 13.31 -25.42 8.01
CA VAL A 402 12.12 -26.04 7.45
C VAL A 402 10.93 -25.47 8.19
N LEU A 403 10.03 -24.85 7.44
CA LEU A 403 8.71 -24.43 7.92
C LEU A 403 7.66 -25.39 7.36
N LYS A 404 6.95 -26.09 8.25
CA LYS A 404 5.80 -26.92 7.90
C LYS A 404 4.52 -26.29 8.45
N SER A 405 3.44 -26.43 7.70
CA SER A 405 2.11 -26.01 8.11
C SER A 405 1.18 -27.23 8.17
N PHE A 406 0.33 -27.31 9.19
CA PHE A 406 -0.60 -28.41 9.41
C PHE A 406 -2.05 -27.93 9.47
N GLY A 407 -2.99 -28.86 9.35
CA GLY A 407 -4.41 -28.57 9.26
C GLY A 407 -4.85 -28.29 7.82
N GLU A 408 -5.81 -27.38 7.64
CA GLU A 408 -6.31 -27.07 6.31
C GLU A 408 -5.27 -26.30 5.48
N LYS A 409 -4.95 -26.78 4.26
CA LYS A 409 -3.95 -26.13 3.38
C LYS A 409 -4.17 -24.62 3.18
N LEU A 410 -5.43 -24.23 2.97
CA LEU A 410 -5.77 -22.82 2.73
C LEU A 410 -5.77 -22.00 4.02
N GLN A 411 -5.93 -22.61 5.19
CA GLN A 411 -5.90 -21.89 6.48
C GLN A 411 -5.31 -22.82 7.54
N PRO A 412 -3.98 -22.92 7.62
CA PRO A 412 -3.32 -23.82 8.57
C PRO A 412 -3.63 -23.47 10.01
N SER A 413 -3.76 -24.48 10.86
CA SER A 413 -4.05 -24.33 12.30
C SER A 413 -2.83 -24.45 13.20
N SER A 414 -1.72 -24.97 12.67
CA SER A 414 -0.45 -25.05 13.38
C SER A 414 0.72 -25.12 12.42
N PHE A 415 1.92 -24.91 12.96
CA PHE A 415 3.18 -24.85 12.24
C PHE A 415 4.28 -25.58 13.01
N GLU A 416 5.32 -26.03 12.31
CA GLU A 416 6.57 -26.51 12.88
C GLU A 416 7.71 -25.74 12.20
N LEU A 417 8.63 -25.20 13.01
CA LEU A 417 9.84 -24.54 12.56
C LEU A 417 11.04 -25.28 13.14
N LYS A 418 11.85 -25.86 12.26
CA LYS A 418 13.10 -26.54 12.61
C LYS A 418 14.25 -26.01 11.80
N GLY A 419 15.45 -25.95 12.35
CA GLY A 419 16.63 -25.61 11.58
C GLY A 419 17.85 -25.35 12.43
N ASP A 420 18.98 -25.15 11.75
CA ASP A 420 20.26 -24.88 12.38
C ASP A 420 20.79 -23.50 11.98
N PHE A 421 21.55 -22.89 12.90
CA PHE A 421 22.35 -21.70 12.66
C PHE A 421 23.73 -21.89 13.29
N GLU A 422 24.67 -21.00 13.01
CA GLU A 422 26.09 -21.18 13.35
C GLU A 422 26.35 -21.61 14.80
N GLN A 423 25.59 -21.06 15.75
CA GLN A 423 25.78 -21.27 17.18
C GLN A 423 24.67 -22.09 17.84
N GLY A 424 23.81 -22.76 17.06
CA GLY A 424 22.62 -23.39 17.64
C GLY A 424 21.63 -24.01 16.67
N SER A 425 20.47 -24.37 17.23
CA SER A 425 19.36 -24.96 16.49
C SER A 425 18.02 -24.50 17.06
N VAL A 426 16.99 -24.49 16.22
CA VAL A 426 15.61 -24.15 16.56
C VAL A 426 14.74 -25.39 16.34
N ASP A 427 13.90 -25.73 17.31
CA ASP A 427 12.83 -26.74 17.18
C ASP A 427 11.58 -26.23 17.91
N LEU A 428 10.68 -25.62 17.16
CA LEU A 428 9.47 -24.99 17.68
C LEU A 428 8.22 -25.52 17.00
N LYS A 429 7.16 -25.69 17.80
CA LYS A 429 5.81 -25.97 17.35
C LYS A 429 4.94 -24.75 17.64
N GLY A 430 4.21 -24.31 16.63
CA GLY A 430 3.33 -23.15 16.69
C GLY A 430 1.87 -23.58 16.61
N ARG A 431 1.04 -23.11 17.55
CA ARG A 431 -0.43 -23.26 17.47
C ARG A 431 -1.06 -21.92 17.14
N VAL A 432 -1.89 -21.87 16.10
CA VAL A 432 -2.65 -20.66 15.77
C VAL A 432 -3.69 -20.39 16.86
N ILE A 433 -3.69 -19.17 17.38
CA ILE A 433 -4.64 -18.71 18.41
C ILE A 433 -5.69 -17.76 17.86
N GLU A 434 -5.38 -17.02 16.81
CA GLU A 434 -6.31 -16.09 16.18
C GLU A 434 -5.96 -15.91 14.70
N TYR A 435 -6.98 -15.74 13.86
CA TYR A 435 -6.83 -15.42 12.44
C TYR A 435 -7.25 -13.99 12.15
N TRP A 436 -6.61 -13.40 11.16
CA TRP A 436 -7.10 -12.20 10.52
C TRP A 436 -7.30 -12.42 9.00
N PRO A 437 -8.47 -12.05 8.43
CA PRO A 437 -9.66 -11.52 9.09
C PRO A 437 -10.27 -12.48 10.14
N PRO A 438 -11.00 -12.00 11.17
CA PRO A 438 -11.45 -12.84 12.28
C PRO A 438 -12.49 -13.88 11.87
N LYS A 439 -13.16 -13.64 10.72
CA LYS A 439 -14.07 -14.59 10.09
C LYS A 439 -13.34 -15.72 9.34
N GLY A 440 -12.00 -15.75 9.38
CA GLY A 440 -11.17 -16.64 8.58
C GLY A 440 -10.72 -16.01 7.25
N TRP A 441 -9.85 -16.73 6.55
CA TRP A 441 -9.22 -16.24 5.33
C TRP A 441 -10.13 -16.50 4.11
N GLY A 442 -10.47 -15.43 3.39
CA GLY A 442 -11.39 -15.49 2.26
C GLY A 442 -10.84 -16.28 1.07
N ARG A 443 -11.62 -17.25 0.58
CA ARG A 443 -11.21 -18.11 -0.55
C ARG A 443 -11.62 -17.48 -1.87
N VAL A 444 -10.64 -17.24 -2.73
CA VAL A 444 -10.83 -16.74 -4.09
C VAL A 444 -10.54 -17.87 -5.08
N LYS A 445 -11.43 -18.07 -6.05
CA LYS A 445 -11.23 -19.05 -7.12
C LYS A 445 -10.41 -18.46 -8.27
N GLY A 446 -9.61 -19.30 -8.91
CA GLY A 446 -8.94 -19.01 -10.16
C GLY A 446 -7.56 -18.39 -10.00
N THR A 447 -6.67 -18.90 -10.85
CA THR A 447 -5.38 -18.34 -11.21
C THR A 447 -5.22 -18.48 -12.73
N TRP A 448 -4.24 -17.79 -13.33
CA TRP A 448 -4.00 -17.91 -14.77
C TRP A 448 -3.50 -19.31 -15.19
N TRP A 449 -2.88 -20.07 -14.28
CA TRP A 449 -2.40 -21.44 -14.54
C TRP A 449 -3.39 -22.52 -14.12
N ASP A 450 -4.29 -22.23 -13.18
CA ASP A 450 -5.35 -23.12 -12.73
C ASP A 450 -6.64 -22.31 -12.44
N PRO A 451 -7.58 -22.27 -13.39
CA PRO A 451 -8.86 -21.57 -13.24
C PRO A 451 -9.78 -22.15 -12.15
N LYS A 452 -9.60 -23.42 -11.75
CA LYS A 452 -10.41 -24.09 -10.70
C LYS A 452 -9.74 -24.05 -9.33
N GLY A 453 -8.44 -23.77 -9.29
CA GLY A 453 -7.65 -23.62 -8.08
C GLY A 453 -8.22 -22.57 -7.13
N LYS A 454 -7.88 -22.70 -5.85
CA LYS A 454 -8.32 -21.80 -4.79
C LYS A 454 -7.10 -21.14 -4.17
N ARG A 455 -7.20 -19.84 -3.94
CA ARG A 455 -6.18 -19.05 -3.25
C ARG A 455 -6.77 -18.23 -2.12
N THR A 456 -5.91 -17.83 -1.20
CA THR A 456 -6.31 -16.99 -0.07
C THR A 456 -5.14 -16.18 0.44
N TRP A 457 -5.47 -15.18 1.25
CA TRP A 457 -4.55 -14.31 1.96
C TRP A 457 -5.09 -14.07 3.37
N GLY A 458 -4.21 -14.09 4.36
CA GLY A 458 -4.55 -13.69 5.70
C GLY A 458 -3.35 -13.68 6.63
N ARG A 459 -3.62 -13.38 7.90
CA ARG A 459 -2.62 -13.43 8.98
C ARG A 459 -3.06 -14.38 10.08
N ALA A 460 -2.08 -14.86 10.83
CA ALA A 460 -2.34 -15.63 12.04
C ALA A 460 -1.45 -15.15 13.18
N PHE A 461 -2.03 -15.18 14.38
CA PHE A 461 -1.31 -15.12 15.64
C PHE A 461 -1.03 -16.54 16.10
N ILE A 462 0.21 -16.80 16.52
CA ILE A 462 0.71 -18.14 16.76
C ILE A 462 1.41 -18.13 18.11
N LEU A 463 1.08 -19.08 18.99
CA LEU A 463 1.87 -19.34 20.19
C LEU A 463 2.87 -20.45 19.87
N TRP A 464 4.14 -20.19 20.14
CA TRP A 464 5.24 -21.09 19.90
C TRP A 464 5.75 -21.70 21.21
N GLU A 465 6.03 -22.99 21.16
CA GLU A 465 6.62 -23.76 22.24
C GLU A 465 7.67 -24.72 21.70
N GLY A 466 8.63 -25.10 22.53
CA GLY A 466 9.71 -26.01 22.14
C GLY A 466 11.04 -25.56 22.70
N GLU A 467 12.09 -25.69 21.89
CA GLU A 467 13.47 -25.49 22.33
C GLU A 467 14.30 -24.74 21.29
N ILE A 468 15.19 -23.89 21.80
CA ILE A 468 16.30 -23.34 21.03
C ILE A 468 17.58 -23.76 21.73
N LYS A 469 18.48 -24.42 21.01
CA LYS A 469 19.85 -24.68 21.48
C LYS A 469 20.71 -23.50 21.07
N PHE A 470 21.49 -22.95 21.99
CA PHE A 470 22.40 -21.84 21.72
C PHE A 470 23.67 -21.97 22.57
N LYS A 471 24.84 -22.05 21.93
CA LYS A 471 26.15 -22.19 22.60
C LYS A 471 26.17 -23.27 23.68
N GLY A 472 25.61 -24.45 23.36
CA GLY A 472 25.53 -25.60 24.26
C GLY A 472 24.46 -25.52 25.36
N LYS A 473 23.68 -24.42 25.45
CA LYS A 473 22.56 -24.27 26.38
C LYS A 473 21.22 -24.48 25.68
N THR A 474 20.25 -25.03 26.40
CA THR A 474 18.87 -25.17 25.92
C THR A 474 17.99 -24.07 26.51
N ILE A 475 17.40 -23.25 25.65
CA ILE A 475 16.37 -22.27 25.97
C ILE A 475 15.03 -22.97 25.79
N LYS A 476 14.27 -23.12 26.88
CA LYS A 476 12.90 -23.63 26.84
C LYS A 476 11.97 -22.50 26.43
N VAL A 477 11.30 -22.66 25.30
CA VAL A 477 10.34 -21.67 24.79
C VAL A 477 8.95 -22.06 25.27
N LYS A 478 8.32 -21.15 26.01
CA LYS A 478 6.95 -21.32 26.52
C LYS A 478 6.13 -20.09 26.10
N GLU A 479 5.19 -20.30 25.19
CA GLU A 479 4.24 -19.29 24.72
C GLU A 479 4.87 -18.04 24.06
N ALA A 480 5.97 -18.21 23.30
CA ALA A 480 6.50 -17.13 22.48
C ALA A 480 5.46 -16.69 21.43
N ILE A 481 5.24 -15.39 21.29
CA ILE A 481 4.18 -14.87 20.42
C ILE A 481 4.72 -14.65 19.01
N GLY A 482 4.05 -15.24 18.03
CA GLY A 482 4.35 -15.05 16.62
C GLY A 482 3.20 -14.42 15.85
N ILE A 483 3.54 -13.65 14.83
CA ILE A 483 2.60 -13.15 13.83
C ILE A 483 3.12 -13.48 12.44
N GLY A 484 2.24 -14.01 11.59
CA GLY A 484 2.58 -14.29 10.20
C GLY A 484 1.56 -13.77 9.21
N GLU A 485 2.05 -13.43 8.01
CA GLU A 485 1.26 -13.22 6.81
C GLU A 485 1.42 -14.42 5.88
N PHE A 486 0.30 -14.89 5.34
CA PHE A 486 0.24 -16.12 4.58
C PHE A 486 -0.60 -15.91 3.34
N THR A 487 -0.04 -16.35 2.22
CA THR A 487 -0.80 -16.62 1.00
C THR A 487 -0.73 -18.10 0.73
N ARG A 488 -1.85 -18.69 0.31
CA ARG A 488 -1.94 -20.13 0.07
C ARG A 488 -2.62 -20.39 -1.24
N PHE A 489 -2.19 -21.46 -1.91
CA PHE A 489 -2.79 -21.95 -3.13
C PHE A 489 -3.08 -23.45 -3.00
N LYS A 490 -4.29 -23.85 -3.40
CA LYS A 490 -4.69 -25.25 -3.52
C LYS A 490 -5.16 -25.47 -4.95
N GLY A 491 -4.42 -26.30 -5.70
CA GLY A 491 -4.80 -26.72 -7.05
C GLY A 491 -6.10 -27.51 -7.07
N SER A 492 -6.69 -27.61 -8.26
CA SER A 492 -7.92 -28.35 -8.53
C SER A 492 -7.79 -29.85 -8.34
#